data_AF-A0A117MF75-F1
#
_entry.id   AF-A0A117MF75-F1
#
_cell.length_a   1.000
_cell.length_b   1.000
_cell.length_c   1.000
_cell.angle_alpha   90.00
_cell.angle_beta   90.00
_cell.angle_gamma   90.00
#
_symmetry.space_group_name_H-M   'P 1'
#
loop_
_entity.id
_entity.type
_entity.pdbx_description
1 polymer ?
#
loop_
_entity_poly.entity_id
_entity_poly.type
_entity_poly.pdbx_seq_one_letter_code
_entity_poly.pdbx_strand_id
1 'polypeptide(L)'
;MLSILRERMAAEGRTNYSCVKMRWEDTVIGRDIEPHDVAIAAFSLGFCDLAAALQKLDAAALRTVYLFWHAGEWRSPDEMALYRTVFGEEAAMQKGYPDYSYPVNILHDAGIYPNVRIYHALWDAVYDSVEDAVQTWAAMHNPDLADLSPVREYFSRTLRRDESGKYVETAVRRTAAIWWEKEEE
;
A
#
# COMPACT_ATOMS: atom_id res chain seq x y z
N MET A 1 0.48 12.83 -4.84
CA MET A 1 -0.35 11.71 -5.32
C MET A 1 -1.42 12.16 -6.33
N LEU A 2 -2.43 12.95 -5.96
CA LEU A 2 -3.50 13.32 -6.92
C LEU A 2 -3.01 14.11 -8.15
N SER A 3 -1.97 14.93 -8.02
CA SER A 3 -1.33 15.60 -9.17
C SER A 3 -0.73 14.58 -10.15
N ILE A 4 0.07 13.64 -9.62
CA ILE A 4 0.70 12.55 -10.38
C ILE A 4 -0.36 11.72 -11.11
N LEU A 5 -1.47 11.39 -10.44
CA LEU A 5 -2.58 10.67 -11.08
C LEU A 5 -3.13 11.45 -12.28
N ARG A 6 -3.39 12.76 -12.12
CA ARG A 6 -3.92 13.59 -13.20
C ARG A 6 -2.96 13.70 -14.38
N GLU A 7 -1.67 13.88 -14.10
CA GLU A 7 -0.61 13.93 -15.12
C GLU A 7 -0.54 12.62 -15.91
N ARG A 8 -0.57 11.46 -15.23
CA ARG A 8 -0.56 10.14 -15.88
C ARG A 8 -1.83 9.88 -16.70
N MET A 9 -3.00 10.18 -16.15
CA MET A 9 -4.27 10.03 -16.88
C MET A 9 -4.29 10.91 -18.13
N ALA A 10 -3.76 12.14 -18.07
CA ALA A 10 -3.63 13.01 -19.23
C ALA A 10 -2.64 12.46 -20.27
N ALA A 11 -1.48 11.96 -19.84
CA ALA A 11 -0.49 11.34 -20.72
C ALA A 11 -1.04 10.08 -21.42
N GLU A 12 -1.92 9.33 -20.75
CA GLU A 12 -2.61 8.16 -21.30
C GLU A 12 -3.91 8.50 -22.06
N GLY A 13 -4.28 9.79 -22.17
CA GLY A 13 -5.49 10.22 -22.86
C GLY A 13 -6.80 9.76 -22.20
N ARG A 14 -6.78 9.49 -20.89
CA ARG A 14 -7.95 9.05 -20.11
C ARG A 14 -8.73 10.25 -19.57
N THR A 15 -10.02 10.30 -19.85
CA THR A 15 -10.90 11.42 -19.48
C THR A 15 -12.08 11.01 -18.58
N ASN A 16 -12.32 9.70 -18.40
CA ASN A 16 -13.43 9.16 -17.64
C ASN A 16 -13.06 8.92 -16.15
N TYR A 17 -12.55 9.95 -15.47
CA TYR A 17 -12.21 9.87 -14.06
C TYR A 17 -12.45 11.21 -13.35
N SER A 18 -12.61 11.15 -12.03
CA SER A 18 -12.61 12.31 -11.17
C SER A 18 -11.75 12.06 -9.94
N CYS A 19 -11.28 13.13 -9.29
CA CYS A 19 -10.48 13.04 -8.08
C CYS A 19 -11.12 13.88 -6.98
N VAL A 20 -11.44 13.24 -5.86
CA VAL A 20 -11.92 13.91 -4.65
C VAL A 20 -10.75 14.07 -3.68
N LYS A 21 -10.42 15.31 -3.30
CA LYS A 21 -9.35 15.59 -2.33
C LYS A 21 -9.95 15.72 -0.93
N MET A 22 -10.10 14.59 -0.25
CA MET A 22 -10.62 14.51 1.13
C MET A 22 -9.87 13.45 1.93
N ARG A 23 -9.93 13.54 3.25
CA ARG A 23 -9.51 12.44 4.12
C ARG A 23 -10.62 11.41 4.15
N TRP A 24 -10.28 10.13 4.03
CA TRP A 24 -11.27 9.05 4.03
C TRP A 24 -12.10 9.05 5.32
N GLU A 25 -11.48 9.41 6.44
CA GLU A 25 -12.08 9.53 7.76
C GLU A 25 -13.22 10.55 7.78
N ASP A 26 -13.07 11.67 7.05
CA ASP A 26 -14.05 12.76 7.00
C ASP A 26 -15.13 12.58 5.94
N THR A 27 -14.88 11.72 4.94
CA THR A 27 -15.80 11.49 3.83
C THR A 27 -17.08 10.82 4.30
N VAL A 28 -18.22 11.32 3.82
CA VAL A 28 -19.56 10.74 4.02
C VAL A 28 -20.10 10.19 2.70
N ILE A 29 -20.42 8.90 2.69
CA ILE A 29 -20.99 8.21 1.52
C ILE A 29 -22.43 8.70 1.27
N GLY A 30 -22.79 8.91 0.01
CA GLY A 30 -24.07 9.49 -0.42
C GLY A 30 -24.17 11.02 -0.28
N ARG A 31 -23.11 11.69 0.20
CA ARG A 31 -23.01 13.16 0.21
C ARG A 31 -21.75 13.64 -0.51
N ASP A 32 -20.60 13.12 -0.08
CA ASP A 32 -19.30 13.55 -0.60
C ASP A 32 -18.85 12.63 -1.74
N ILE A 33 -19.24 11.34 -1.68
CA ILE A 33 -18.99 10.32 -2.70
C ILE A 33 -20.25 9.44 -2.79
N GLU A 34 -20.83 9.29 -3.97
CA GLU A 34 -21.93 8.36 -4.21
C GLU A 34 -21.48 6.90 -4.08
N PRO A 35 -22.35 5.95 -3.71
CA PRO A 35 -22.06 4.53 -3.86
C PRO A 35 -21.75 4.17 -5.32
N HIS A 36 -20.79 3.27 -5.54
CA HIS A 36 -20.39 2.79 -6.87
C HIS A 36 -20.58 1.28 -6.94
N ASP A 37 -20.61 0.71 -8.15
CA ASP A 37 -20.70 -0.76 -8.32
C ASP A 37 -19.61 -1.50 -7.55
N VAL A 38 -18.39 -0.97 -7.59
CA VAL A 38 -17.21 -1.56 -6.95
C VAL A 38 -16.46 -0.50 -6.14
N ALA A 39 -16.14 -0.82 -4.88
CA ALA A 39 -15.21 -0.04 -4.07
C ALA A 39 -13.88 -0.79 -3.93
N ILE A 40 -12.76 -0.08 -4.09
CA ILE A 40 -11.41 -0.66 -4.00
C ILE A 40 -10.58 0.13 -3.00
N ALA A 41 -10.00 -0.56 -2.02
CA ALA A 41 -8.95 -0.03 -1.15
C ALA A 41 -7.69 -0.88 -1.33
N ALA A 42 -6.59 -0.26 -1.76
CA ALA A 42 -5.33 -0.97 -2.00
C ALA A 42 -4.22 -0.34 -1.19
N PHE A 43 -3.84 -0.99 -0.09
CA PHE A 43 -2.79 -0.51 0.84
C PHE A 43 -3.02 0.93 1.33
N SER A 44 -4.29 1.35 1.47
CA SER A 44 -4.67 2.75 1.68
C SER A 44 -5.37 3.04 3.02
N LEU A 45 -5.77 2.01 3.79
CA LEU A 45 -6.47 2.23 5.06
C LEU A 45 -5.50 2.41 6.23
N GLY A 46 -5.79 3.39 7.09
CA GLY A 46 -5.11 3.64 8.37
C GLY A 46 -5.80 3.00 9.58
N PHE A 47 -5.21 3.12 10.77
CA PHE A 47 -5.53 2.33 11.96
C PHE A 47 -6.35 3.03 13.04
N CYS A 48 -6.82 4.27 12.83
CA CYS A 48 -7.58 4.95 13.89
C CYS A 48 -8.86 4.18 14.25
N ASP A 49 -9.61 3.74 13.24
CA ASP A 49 -10.74 2.82 13.40
C ASP A 49 -10.93 2.01 12.11
N LEU A 50 -10.29 0.83 12.06
CA LEU A 50 -10.35 -0.03 10.88
C LEU A 50 -11.75 -0.60 10.66
N ALA A 51 -12.50 -0.86 11.73
CA ALA A 51 -13.87 -1.38 11.63
C ALA A 51 -14.79 -0.35 10.95
N ALA A 52 -14.76 0.91 11.40
CA ALA A 52 -15.50 1.99 10.77
C ALA A 52 -15.06 2.22 9.32
N ALA A 53 -13.76 2.11 9.01
CA ALA A 53 -13.25 2.25 7.65
C ALA A 53 -13.76 1.13 6.71
N LEU A 54 -13.82 -0.12 7.20
CA LEU A 54 -14.34 -1.27 6.46
C LEU A 54 -15.86 -1.16 6.24
N GLN A 55 -16.61 -0.75 7.27
CA GLN A 55 -18.05 -0.46 7.14
C GLN A 55 -18.31 0.66 6.12
N LYS A 56 -17.48 1.72 6.13
CA LYS A 56 -17.59 2.80 5.15
C LYS A 56 -17.30 2.32 3.72
N LEU A 57 -16.34 1.42 3.53
CA LEU A 57 -16.08 0.79 2.23
C LEU A 57 -17.26 -0.07 1.78
N ASP A 58 -17.84 -0.83 2.70
CA ASP A 58 -19.03 -1.65 2.46
C ASP A 58 -20.25 -0.81 2.06
N ALA A 59 -20.42 0.37 2.64
CA ALA A 59 -21.46 1.34 2.25
C ALA A 59 -21.17 2.03 0.91
N ALA A 60 -19.90 2.15 0.52
CA ALA A 60 -19.48 2.78 -0.73
C ALA A 60 -19.66 1.87 -1.97
N ALA A 61 -19.93 0.58 -1.77
CA ALA A 61 -20.13 -0.39 -2.83
C ALA A 61 -21.58 -0.86 -2.93
N LEU A 62 -22.08 -0.93 -4.16
CA LEU A 62 -23.39 -1.51 -4.50
C LEU A 62 -23.30 -3.02 -4.76
N ARG A 63 -22.18 -3.52 -5.31
CA ARG A 63 -22.05 -4.93 -5.70
C ARG A 63 -20.88 -5.62 -5.01
N THR A 64 -19.70 -5.03 -5.00
CA THR A 64 -18.49 -5.73 -4.52
C THR A 64 -17.48 -4.77 -3.91
N VAL A 65 -16.81 -5.22 -2.84
CA VAL A 65 -15.64 -4.53 -2.28
C VAL A 65 -14.39 -5.35 -2.50
N TYR A 66 -13.30 -4.70 -2.89
CA TYR A 66 -11.96 -5.28 -2.93
C TYR A 66 -11.03 -4.54 -1.97
N LEU A 67 -10.37 -5.30 -1.11
CA LEU A 67 -9.35 -4.84 -0.19
C LEU A 67 -8.03 -5.56 -0.48
N PHE A 68 -6.99 -4.80 -0.80
CA PHE A 68 -5.64 -5.33 -0.92
C PHE A 68 -4.82 -5.00 0.33
N TRP A 69 -4.27 -6.05 0.92
CA TRP A 69 -3.51 -6.00 2.16
C TRP A 69 -2.25 -6.85 2.05
N HIS A 70 -1.35 -6.71 3.02
CA HIS A 70 -0.17 -7.57 3.11
C HIS A 70 -0.50 -8.89 3.82
N ALA A 71 0.25 -9.94 3.50
CA ALA A 71 0.12 -11.25 4.13
C ALA A 71 1.45 -11.73 4.73
N GLY A 72 1.50 -11.87 6.06
CA GLY A 72 2.74 -12.11 6.79
C GLY A 72 3.69 -10.90 6.75
N GLU A 73 4.99 -11.15 6.93
CA GLU A 73 5.99 -10.07 6.92
C GLU A 73 6.05 -9.35 5.56
N TRP A 74 5.94 -8.01 5.58
CA TRP A 74 5.94 -7.17 4.38
C TRP A 74 7.35 -6.93 3.85
N ARG A 75 8.34 -6.82 4.76
CA ARG A 75 9.74 -6.57 4.38
C ARG A 75 10.48 -7.87 4.11
N SER A 76 11.31 -7.88 3.08
CA SER A 76 12.23 -8.98 2.84
C SER A 76 13.29 -9.07 3.96
N PRO A 77 13.99 -10.21 4.12
CA PRO A 77 15.06 -10.34 5.10
C PRO A 77 16.16 -9.27 4.95
N ASP A 78 16.52 -8.90 3.73
CA ASP A 78 17.52 -7.86 3.45
C ASP A 78 17.01 -6.46 3.84
N GLU A 79 15.75 -6.14 3.52
CA GLU A 79 15.13 -4.88 3.94
C GLU A 79 15.00 -4.79 5.46
N MET A 80 14.70 -5.91 6.12
CA MET A 80 14.70 -5.97 7.58
C MET A 80 16.09 -5.77 8.17
N ALA A 81 17.13 -6.32 7.55
CA ALA A 81 18.52 -6.10 7.97
C ALA A 81 18.94 -4.63 7.82
N LEU A 82 18.54 -3.98 6.72
CA LEU A 82 18.72 -2.53 6.55
C LEU A 82 17.96 -1.76 7.64
N TYR A 83 16.69 -2.10 7.87
CA TYR A 83 15.85 -1.41 8.85
C TYR A 83 16.42 -1.51 10.27
N ARG A 84 16.92 -2.69 10.67
CA ARG A 84 17.65 -2.88 11.93
C ARG A 84 18.93 -2.05 12.02
N THR A 85 19.70 -2.01 10.94
CA THR A 85 20.94 -1.23 10.89
C THR A 85 20.66 0.26 11.07
N VAL A 86 19.58 0.76 10.48
CA VAL A 86 19.24 2.19 10.48
C VAL A 86 18.52 2.63 11.75
N PHE A 87 17.52 1.86 12.20
CA PHE A 87 16.64 2.26 13.30
C PHE A 87 16.93 1.54 14.63
N GLY A 88 17.85 0.56 14.62
CA GLY A 88 18.13 -0.30 15.77
C GLY A 88 17.14 -1.46 15.91
N GLU A 89 17.52 -2.44 16.75
CA GLU A 89 16.74 -3.66 16.94
C GLU A 89 15.37 -3.39 17.60
N GLU A 90 15.30 -2.47 18.56
CA GLU A 90 14.05 -2.14 19.26
C GLU A 90 12.98 -1.56 18.33
N ALA A 91 13.39 -0.66 17.41
CA ALA A 91 12.48 -0.10 16.41
C ALA A 91 12.06 -1.15 15.37
N ALA A 92 12.97 -2.05 14.98
CA ALA A 92 12.69 -3.15 14.06
C ALA A 92 11.77 -4.23 14.67
N MET A 93 11.75 -4.35 16.01
CA MET A 93 10.88 -5.28 16.74
C MET A 93 9.45 -4.75 16.96
N GLN A 94 9.19 -3.45 16.72
CA GLN A 94 7.83 -2.96 16.67
C GLN A 94 7.11 -3.68 15.53
N LYS A 95 6.20 -4.61 15.89
CA LYS A 95 5.37 -5.31 14.92
C LYS A 95 4.74 -4.25 14.02
N GLY A 96 4.97 -4.39 12.72
CA GLY A 96 4.38 -3.51 11.73
C GLY A 96 2.85 -3.64 11.72
N TYR A 97 2.26 -3.20 10.62
CA TYR A 97 0.85 -3.35 10.36
C TYR A 97 0.44 -4.82 10.59
N PRO A 98 -0.65 -5.13 11.30
CA PRO A 98 -1.15 -6.49 11.38
C PRO A 98 -1.57 -6.95 9.98
N ASP A 99 -1.30 -8.23 9.69
CA ASP A 99 -1.55 -8.79 8.37
C ASP A 99 -3.04 -8.94 8.08
N TYR A 100 -3.34 -9.42 6.86
CA TYR A 100 -4.69 -9.57 6.33
C TYR A 100 -5.67 -10.31 7.25
N SER A 101 -5.19 -11.17 8.17
CA SER A 101 -6.08 -11.87 9.11
C SER A 101 -6.84 -10.90 10.02
N TYR A 102 -6.26 -9.74 10.31
CA TYR A 102 -6.86 -8.73 11.18
C TYR A 102 -8.13 -8.09 10.57
N PRO A 103 -8.09 -7.46 9.37
CA PRO A 103 -9.33 -6.96 8.75
C PRO A 103 -10.34 -8.09 8.46
N VAL A 104 -9.89 -9.32 8.16
CA VAL A 104 -10.80 -10.46 7.94
C VAL A 104 -11.59 -10.80 9.20
N ASN A 105 -10.95 -10.82 10.38
CA ASN A 105 -11.64 -11.08 11.64
C ASN A 105 -12.65 -9.97 11.98
N ILE A 106 -12.32 -8.70 11.70
CA ILE A 106 -13.26 -7.58 11.88
C ILE A 106 -14.48 -7.73 10.98
N LEU A 107 -14.28 -8.10 9.71
CA LEU A 107 -15.38 -8.38 8.78
C LEU A 107 -16.24 -9.54 9.27
N HIS A 108 -15.59 -10.61 9.74
CA HIS A 108 -16.28 -11.78 10.29
C HIS A 108 -17.16 -11.43 11.50
N ASP A 109 -16.66 -10.62 12.44
CA ASP A 109 -17.43 -10.15 13.59
C ASP A 109 -18.61 -9.26 13.18
N ALA A 110 -18.52 -8.59 12.02
CA ALA A 110 -19.62 -7.83 11.41
C ALA A 110 -20.58 -8.71 10.58
N GLY A 111 -20.38 -10.03 10.53
CA GLY A 111 -21.19 -10.96 9.74
C GLY A 111 -20.87 -10.98 8.25
N ILE A 112 -19.78 -10.33 7.82
CA ILE A 112 -19.30 -10.36 6.44
C ILE A 112 -18.22 -11.43 6.33
N TYR A 113 -18.43 -12.40 5.45
CA TYR A 113 -17.51 -13.53 5.25
C TYR A 113 -16.75 -13.36 3.93
N PRO A 114 -15.62 -12.64 3.90
CA PRO A 114 -14.93 -12.34 2.67
C PRO A 114 -14.18 -13.55 2.11
N ASN A 115 -14.05 -13.58 0.79
CA ASN A 115 -13.09 -14.42 0.11
C ASN A 115 -11.68 -13.83 0.28
N VAL A 116 -10.68 -14.71 0.37
CA VAL A 116 -9.27 -14.31 0.46
C VAL A 116 -8.43 -15.11 -0.51
N ARG A 117 -7.62 -14.42 -1.31
CA ARG A 117 -6.59 -15.02 -2.15
C ARG A 117 -5.24 -14.41 -1.84
N ILE A 118 -4.31 -15.27 -1.43
CA ILE A 118 -2.90 -14.88 -1.23
C ILE A 118 -2.13 -15.14 -2.53
N TYR A 119 -1.34 -14.16 -2.96
CA TYR A 119 -0.45 -14.28 -4.11
C TYR A 119 0.84 -13.48 -3.89
N HIS A 120 1.85 -13.77 -4.72
CA HIS A 120 3.09 -13.01 -4.74
C HIS A 120 3.01 -11.91 -5.80
N ALA A 121 2.93 -10.66 -5.34
CA ALA A 121 2.96 -9.48 -6.20
C ALA A 121 4.41 -9.06 -6.43
N LEU A 122 4.76 -8.76 -7.69
CA LEU A 122 6.00 -8.09 -8.04
C LEU A 122 5.81 -6.59 -7.93
N TRP A 123 6.72 -5.95 -7.22
CA TRP A 123 6.78 -4.51 -7.02
C TRP A 123 8.11 -4.01 -7.55
N ASP A 124 8.07 -3.22 -8.62
CA ASP A 124 9.25 -2.60 -9.19
C ASP A 124 9.27 -1.12 -8.83
N ALA A 125 10.36 -0.70 -8.20
CA ALA A 125 10.68 0.71 -8.03
C ALA A 125 11.83 1.06 -8.99
N VAL A 126 11.63 2.12 -9.77
CA VAL A 126 12.57 2.57 -10.79
C VAL A 126 13.20 3.89 -10.35
N TYR A 127 14.51 3.97 -10.46
CA TYR A 127 15.34 5.08 -10.03
C TYR A 127 16.30 5.52 -11.12
N ASP A 128 16.62 6.81 -11.13
CA ASP A 128 17.60 7.38 -12.05
C ASP A 128 19.04 7.04 -11.64
N SER A 129 19.28 6.84 -10.34
CA SER A 129 20.58 6.48 -9.80
C SER A 129 20.45 5.79 -8.43
N VAL A 130 21.55 5.22 -7.93
CA VAL A 130 21.60 4.73 -6.54
C VAL A 130 21.33 5.85 -5.55
N GLU A 131 21.85 7.05 -5.79
CA GLU A 131 21.63 8.19 -4.88
C GLU A 131 20.16 8.63 -4.88
N ASP A 132 19.49 8.59 -6.03
CA ASP A 132 18.05 8.84 -6.13
C ASP A 132 17.22 7.84 -5.29
N ALA A 133 17.60 6.55 -5.32
CA ALA A 133 16.99 5.53 -4.46
C ALA A 133 17.22 5.82 -2.96
N VAL A 134 18.45 6.22 -2.59
CA VAL A 134 18.79 6.60 -1.20
C VAL A 134 17.96 7.78 -0.73
N GLN A 135 17.86 8.84 -1.54
CA GLN A 135 17.08 10.03 -1.19
C GLN A 135 15.59 9.72 -1.09
N THR A 136 15.06 8.90 -2.00
CA THR A 136 13.67 8.42 -1.94
C THR A 136 13.40 7.63 -0.66
N TRP A 137 14.31 6.73 -0.29
CA TRP A 137 14.20 5.94 0.93
C TRP A 137 14.27 6.82 2.18
N ALA A 138 15.21 7.77 2.23
CA ALA A 138 15.37 8.70 3.34
C ALA A 138 14.16 9.62 3.50
N ALA A 139 13.58 10.13 2.40
CA ALA A 139 12.36 10.92 2.44
C ALA A 139 11.15 10.13 2.95
N MET A 140 11.07 8.83 2.64
CA MET A 140 9.98 7.96 3.07
C MET A 140 10.09 7.56 4.54
N HIS A 141 11.30 7.25 5.02
CA HIS A 141 11.52 6.68 6.34
C HIS A 141 11.99 7.70 7.39
N ASN A 142 12.41 8.89 6.94
CA ASN A 142 12.96 9.98 7.75
C ASN A 142 13.92 9.48 8.86
N PRO A 143 15.00 8.78 8.47
CA PRO A 143 15.94 8.21 9.44
C PRO A 143 16.62 9.33 10.23
N ASP A 144 16.76 9.15 11.55
CA ASP A 144 17.56 10.03 12.40
C ASP A 144 19.06 9.68 12.29
N LEU A 145 19.56 9.66 11.05
CA LEU A 145 20.95 9.31 10.71
C LEU A 145 21.62 10.49 10.03
N ALA A 146 22.77 10.89 10.58
CA ALA A 146 23.67 11.83 9.91
C ALA A 146 24.39 11.21 8.71
N ASP A 147 24.53 9.88 8.66
CA ASP A 147 25.20 9.14 7.60
C ASP A 147 24.27 8.07 6.98
N LEU A 148 24.00 8.21 5.68
CA LEU A 148 23.17 7.29 4.89
C LEU A 148 24.00 6.20 4.19
N SER A 149 25.28 6.04 4.52
CA SER A 149 26.15 5.01 3.94
C SER A 149 25.57 3.59 3.98
N PRO A 150 24.91 3.12 5.07
CA PRO A 150 24.26 1.80 5.09
C PRO A 150 23.14 1.66 4.05
N VAL A 151 22.36 2.72 3.85
CA VAL A 151 21.27 2.76 2.84
C VAL A 151 21.86 2.73 1.43
N ARG A 152 22.94 3.49 1.20
CA ARG A 152 23.66 3.51 -0.08
C ARG A 152 24.26 2.16 -0.42
N GLU A 153 24.88 1.48 0.55
CA GLU A 153 25.45 0.15 0.36
C GLU A 153 24.36 -0.87 0.00
N TYR A 154 23.22 -0.84 0.70
CA TYR A 154 22.07 -1.68 0.38
C TYR A 154 21.61 -1.48 -1.07
N PHE A 155 21.32 -0.26 -1.51
CA PHE A 155 20.85 -0.01 -2.87
C PHE A 155 21.90 -0.32 -3.94
N SER A 156 23.20 -0.10 -3.65
CA SER A 156 24.28 -0.46 -4.59
C SER A 156 24.34 -1.96 -4.87
N ARG A 157 23.95 -2.79 -3.89
CA ARG A 157 23.94 -4.26 -4.00
C ARG A 157 22.64 -4.78 -4.62
N THR A 158 21.51 -4.16 -4.29
CA THR A 158 20.18 -4.70 -4.64
C THR A 158 19.68 -4.21 -6.00
N LEU A 159 20.02 -2.97 -6.40
CA LEU A 159 19.53 -2.40 -7.65
C LEU A 159 20.12 -3.08 -8.87
N ARG A 160 19.27 -3.39 -9.84
CA ARG A 160 19.66 -3.94 -11.15
C ARG A 160 19.46 -2.89 -12.22
N ARG A 161 20.25 -2.92 -13.28
CA ARG A 161 20.00 -2.07 -14.45
C ARG A 161 19.03 -2.75 -15.40
N ASP A 162 18.03 -2.00 -15.87
CA ASP A 162 17.16 -2.44 -16.95
C ASP A 162 17.78 -2.16 -18.33
N GLU A 163 17.07 -2.55 -19.40
CA GLU A 163 17.50 -2.34 -20.79
C GLU A 163 17.62 -0.86 -21.17
N SER A 164 16.93 0.03 -20.44
CA SER A 164 16.99 1.48 -20.65
C SER A 164 18.13 2.15 -19.85
N GLY A 165 18.86 1.38 -19.03
CA GLY A 165 19.94 1.85 -18.18
C GLY A 165 19.48 2.46 -16.85
N LYS A 166 18.19 2.37 -16.50
CA LYS A 166 17.63 2.79 -15.21
C LYS A 166 17.89 1.73 -14.14
N TYR A 167 17.90 2.14 -12.87
CA TYR A 167 18.04 1.23 -11.75
C TYR A 167 16.68 0.75 -11.28
N VAL A 168 16.51 -0.55 -11.10
CA VAL A 168 15.26 -1.19 -10.69
C VAL A 168 15.51 -2.01 -9.42
N GLU A 169 14.70 -1.74 -8.40
CA GLU A 169 14.53 -2.63 -7.25
C GLU A 169 13.27 -3.46 -7.48
N THR A 170 13.42 -4.78 -7.57
CA THR A 170 12.29 -5.71 -7.65
C THR A 170 12.09 -6.38 -6.31
N ALA A 171 10.91 -6.16 -5.74
CA ALA A 171 10.47 -6.79 -4.51
C ALA A 171 9.31 -7.77 -4.76
N VAL A 172 9.37 -8.92 -4.10
CA VAL A 172 8.25 -9.86 -4.07
C VAL A 172 7.50 -9.68 -2.76
N ARG A 173 6.24 -9.25 -2.82
CA ARG A 173 5.38 -9.06 -1.65
C ARG A 173 4.29 -10.12 -1.62
N ARG A 174 4.10 -10.74 -0.47
CA ARG A 174 2.92 -11.56 -0.21
C ARG A 174 1.73 -10.63 0.01
N THR A 175 0.78 -10.70 -0.92
CA THR A 175 -0.41 -9.83 -0.96
C THR A 175 -1.66 -10.68 -0.78
N ALA A 176 -2.56 -10.19 0.07
CA ALA A 176 -3.92 -10.68 0.18
C ALA A 176 -4.84 -9.81 -0.68
N ALA A 177 -5.51 -10.41 -1.65
CA ALA A 177 -6.73 -9.87 -2.22
C ALA A 177 -7.91 -10.41 -1.41
N ILE A 178 -8.63 -9.53 -0.74
CA ILE A 178 -9.79 -9.81 0.10
C ILE A 178 -10.99 -9.19 -0.61
N TRP A 179 -12.08 -9.93 -0.79
CA TRP A 179 -13.29 -9.37 -1.40
C TRP A 179 -14.56 -10.00 -0.89
N TRP A 180 -15.64 -9.24 -0.89
CA TRP A 180 -16.98 -9.72 -0.59
C TRP A 180 -17.99 -9.05 -1.52
N GLU A 181 -19.04 -9.81 -1.83
CA GLU A 181 -20.16 -9.37 -2.64
C GLU A 181 -21.30 -8.94 -1.72
N LYS A 182 -22.04 -7.91 -2.14
CA LYS A 182 -23.26 -7.48 -1.47
C LYS A 182 -24.35 -8.48 -1.83
N GLU A 183 -25.10 -8.96 -0.84
CA GLU A 183 -26.28 -9.78 -1.11
C GLU A 183 -27.28 -8.93 -1.93
N GLU A 184 -27.78 -9.50 -3.04
CA GLU A 184 -28.89 -8.90 -3.77
C GLU A 184 -30.16 -9.08 -2.90
N GLU A 185 -30.76 -7.98 -2.43
CA GLU A 185 -32.11 -7.97 -1.86
C GLU A 185 -33.17 -8.30 -2.93
#